data_AF-A0A2N6SW32-F1
#
_entry.id   AF-A0A2N6SW32-F1
#
_cell.length_a   1.000
_cell.length_b   1.000
_cell.length_c   1.000
_cell.angle_alpha   90.00
_cell.angle_beta   90.00
_cell.angle_gamma   90.00
#
_symmetry.space_group_name_H-M   'P 1'
#
loop_
_entity.id
_entity.type
_entity.pdbx_description
1 polymer ?
#
loop_
_entity_poly.entity_id
_entity_poly.type
_entity_poly.pdbx_seq_one_letter_code
_entity_poly.pdbx_strand_id
1 'polypeptide(L)'
;MPVKYTPELKQRAIELVLHAQADPDTARGAVTRIAGELGVSKETLRVWVRTHKQSGVGTPPESVDLEAENRQLRAELAEAKRANDILKKASAFFAAELDRPHK
;
A
#
# COMPACT_ATOMS: atom_id res chain seq x y z
N MET A 1 34.27 6.41 5.77
CA MET A 1 32.98 7.12 5.85
C MET A 1 31.94 6.14 6.41
N PRO A 2 31.23 6.46 7.51
CA PRO A 2 30.14 5.59 7.97
C PRO A 2 29.05 5.54 6.89
N VAL A 3 28.66 4.32 6.48
CA VAL A 3 27.58 4.11 5.51
C VAL A 3 26.28 4.58 6.17
N LYS A 4 25.76 5.73 5.74
CA LYS A 4 24.47 6.23 6.19
C LYS A 4 23.38 5.56 5.37
N TYR A 5 22.67 4.61 5.97
CA TYR A 5 21.44 4.08 5.40
C TYR A 5 20.33 5.12 5.55
N THR A 6 19.52 5.28 4.50
CA THR A 6 18.36 6.16 4.57
C THR A 6 17.28 5.54 5.47
N PRO A 7 16.47 6.35 6.18
CA PRO A 7 15.41 5.83 7.03
C PRO A 7 14.38 5.02 6.24
N GLU A 8 14.12 5.37 4.98
CA GLU A 8 13.21 4.65 4.08
C GLU A 8 13.74 3.26 3.77
N LEU A 9 15.04 3.10 3.50
CA LEU A 9 15.66 1.81 3.24
C LEU A 9 15.61 0.93 4.50
N LYS A 10 15.87 1.51 5.67
CA LYS A 10 15.77 0.79 6.95
C LYS A 10 14.35 0.28 7.18
N GLN A 11 13.33 1.13 7.00
CA GLN A 11 11.93 0.76 7.19
C GLN A 11 11.52 -0.35 6.22
N ARG A 12 11.82 -0.17 4.93
CA ARG A 12 11.50 -1.15 3.89
C ARG A 12 12.17 -2.51 4.12
N ALA A 13 13.43 -2.51 4.56
CA ALA A 13 14.16 -3.74 4.86
C ALA A 13 13.54 -4.50 6.04
N ILE A 14 13.04 -3.78 7.05
CA ILE A 14 12.36 -4.40 8.20
C ILE A 14 11.03 -5.04 7.75
N GLU A 15 10.21 -4.33 6.97
CA GLU A 15 8.93 -4.84 6.45
C GLU A 15 9.11 -6.13 5.64
N LEU A 16 10.08 -6.14 4.72
CA LEU A 16 10.36 -7.32 3.90
C LEU A 16 10.73 -8.54 4.75
N VAL A 17 11.51 -8.34 5.82
CA VAL A 17 11.88 -9.42 6.74
C VAL A 17 10.67 -9.91 7.51
N LEU A 18 9.80 -9.02 7.99
CA LEU A 18 8.60 -9.40 8.74
C LEU A 18 7.61 -10.16 7.84
N HIS A 19 7.41 -9.70 6.61
CA HIS A 19 6.58 -10.39 5.62
C HIS A 19 7.13 -11.79 5.31
N ALA A 20 8.44 -11.91 5.04
CA ALA A 20 9.08 -13.20 4.81
C ALA A 20 9.10 -14.10 6.06
N GLN A 21 8.95 -13.55 7.27
CA GLN A 21 8.82 -14.34 8.51
C GLN A 21 7.39 -14.82 8.77
N ALA A 22 6.38 -14.22 8.13
CA ALA A 22 4.99 -14.63 8.27
C ALA A 22 4.68 -15.94 7.53
N ASP A 23 5.43 -16.24 6.47
CA ASP A 23 5.32 -17.47 5.70
C ASP A 23 6.32 -18.53 6.21
N PRO A 24 5.86 -19.72 6.67
CA PRO A 24 6.70 -20.80 7.16
C PRO A 24 7.81 -21.23 6.19
N ASP A 25 7.56 -21.20 4.88
CA ASP A 25 8.49 -21.66 3.86
C ASP A 25 9.64 -20.67 3.65
N THR A 26 9.36 -19.37 3.84
CA THR A 26 10.34 -18.30 3.60
C THR A 26 10.95 -17.72 4.88
N ALA A 27 10.43 -18.08 6.06
CA ALA A 27 10.89 -17.60 7.36
C ALA A 27 12.35 -17.98 7.64
N ARG A 28 12.75 -19.20 7.26
CA ARG A 28 14.12 -19.67 7.47
C ARG A 28 15.08 -18.89 6.58
N GLY A 29 16.00 -18.16 7.21
CA GLY A 29 17.04 -17.42 6.51
C GLY A 29 16.58 -16.10 5.87
N ALA A 30 15.34 -15.65 6.10
CA ALA A 30 14.78 -14.39 5.57
C ALA A 30 15.74 -13.21 5.69
N VAL A 31 16.32 -13.01 6.88
CA VAL A 31 17.27 -11.92 7.15
C VAL A 31 18.54 -12.03 6.31
N THR A 32 19.04 -13.23 6.03
CA THR A 32 20.27 -13.42 5.25
C THR A 32 20.02 -13.10 3.78
N ARG A 33 18.89 -13.57 3.25
CA ARG A 33 18.47 -13.36 1.86
C ARG A 33 18.26 -11.88 1.56
N ILE A 34 17.43 -11.22 2.36
CA ILE A 34 17.06 -9.81 2.18
C ILE A 34 18.27 -8.88 2.40
N ALA A 35 19.15 -9.22 3.35
CA ALA A 35 20.42 -8.51 3.51
C ALA A 35 21.29 -8.58 2.24
N GLY A 36 21.38 -9.75 1.60
CA GLY A 36 22.10 -9.93 0.34
C GLY A 36 21.47 -9.15 -0.82
N GLU A 37 20.14 -9.18 -0.95
CA GLU A 37 19.40 -8.46 -1.99
C GLU A 37 19.54 -6.93 -1.88
N LEU A 38 19.56 -6.40 -0.66
CA LEU A 38 19.65 -4.96 -0.41
C LEU A 38 21.09 -4.45 -0.24
N GLY A 39 22.09 -5.34 -0.27
CA GLY A 39 23.49 -4.97 -0.01
C GLY A 39 23.76 -4.47 1.41
N VAL A 40 22.91 -4.84 2.37
CA VAL A 40 23.03 -4.44 3.78
C VAL A 40 23.69 -5.57 4.58
N SER A 41 24.50 -5.24 5.59
CA SER A 41 25.02 -6.26 6.50
C SER A 41 23.89 -7.01 7.20
N LYS A 42 23.96 -8.35 7.18
CA LYS A 42 23.03 -9.23 7.89
C LYS A 42 22.86 -8.84 9.35
N GLU A 43 23.95 -8.46 10.02
CA GLU A 43 23.89 -8.11 11.44
C GLU A 43 23.19 -6.77 11.67
N THR A 44 23.41 -5.79 10.78
CA THR A 44 22.67 -4.52 10.79
C THR A 44 21.17 -4.75 10.64
N LEU A 45 20.77 -5.58 9.67
CA LEU A 45 19.36 -5.88 9.44
C LEU A 45 18.74 -6.66 10.62
N ARG A 46 19.49 -7.56 11.26
CA ARG A 46 19.05 -8.24 12.50
C ARG A 46 18.79 -7.27 13.63
N VAL A 47 19.68 -6.31 13.85
CA VAL A 47 19.53 -5.28 14.88
C VAL A 47 18.29 -4.44 14.61
N TRP A 48 18.09 -3.98 13.38
CA TRP A 48 16.91 -3.20 12.99
C TRP A 48 15.60 -3.93 13.26
N VAL A 49 15.50 -5.20 12.85
CA VAL A 49 14.30 -6.02 13.06
C VAL A 49 14.08 -6.30 14.56
N ARG A 50 15.15 -6.55 15.32
CA ARG A 50 15.06 -6.74 16.78
C ARG A 50 14.59 -5.47 17.48
N THR A 51 15.19 -4.32 17.18
CA THR A 51 14.80 -3.03 17.75
C THR A 51 13.36 -2.71 17.40
N HIS A 52 12.93 -2.93 16.17
CA HIS A 52 11.54 -2.73 15.75
C HIS A 52 10.55 -3.60 16.54
N LYS A 53 10.87 -4.90 16.72
CA LYS A 53 10.05 -5.81 17.54
C LYS A 53 10.01 -5.40 19.03
N GLN A 54 11.11 -4.86 19.56
CA GLN A 54 11.21 -4.41 20.95
C GLN A 54 10.55 -3.05 21.19
N SER A 55 10.51 -2.17 20.19
CA SER A 55 9.92 -0.84 20.32
C SER A 55 8.40 -0.84 20.48
N GLY A 56 7.73 -1.99 20.37
CA GLY A 56 6.27 -2.08 20.50
C GLY A 56 5.50 -1.38 19.36
N VAL A 57 6.21 -0.72 18.44
CA VAL A 57 5.73 -0.33 17.12
C VAL A 57 5.53 -1.63 16.34
N GLY A 58 4.44 -2.33 16.64
CA GLY A 58 3.94 -3.36 15.75
C GLY A 58 3.83 -2.72 14.38
N THR A 59 4.34 -3.39 13.35
CA THR A 59 3.93 -3.07 11.99
C THR A 59 2.41 -2.96 12.04
N PRO A 60 1.81 -1.81 11.71
CA PRO A 60 0.37 -1.72 11.69
C PRO A 60 -0.13 -2.87 10.79
N PRO A 61 -1.29 -3.46 11.07
CA PRO A 61 -1.88 -4.50 10.23
C PRO A 61 -2.32 -3.89 8.88
N GLU A 62 -1.42 -3.24 8.16
CA GLU A 62 -1.66 -2.53 6.91
C GLU A 62 -2.12 -3.50 5.83
N SER A 63 -1.73 -4.78 5.84
CA SER A 63 -2.22 -5.71 4.80
C SER A 63 -3.73 -5.95 4.88
N VAL A 64 -4.30 -6.02 6.09
CA VAL A 64 -5.75 -6.24 6.28
C VAL A 64 -6.51 -4.93 6.14
N ASP A 65 -5.93 -3.83 6.61
CA ASP A 65 -6.53 -2.50 6.55
C ASP A 65 -6.52 -1.95 5.12
N LEU A 66 -5.43 -2.14 4.36
CA LEU A 66 -5.33 -1.72 2.96
C LEU A 66 -6.31 -2.47 2.07
N GLU A 67 -6.57 -3.77 2.28
CA GLU A 67 -7.59 -4.49 1.51
C GLU A 67 -9.01 -4.00 1.82
N ALA A 68 -9.30 -3.73 3.10
CA ALA A 68 -10.59 -3.18 3.52
C ALA A 68 -10.79 -1.78 2.94
N GLU A 69 -9.77 -0.92 3.04
CA GLU A 69 -9.74 0.42 2.48
C GLU A 69 -9.86 0.37 0.95
N ASN A 70 -9.17 -0.56 0.26
CA ASN A 70 -9.30 -0.72 -1.19
C ASN A 70 -10.73 -1.11 -1.59
N ARG A 71 -11.37 -2.01 -0.84
CA ARG A 71 -12.76 -2.40 -1.09
C ARG A 71 -13.70 -1.22 -0.90
N GLN A 72 -13.51 -0.45 0.17
CA GLN A 72 -14.31 0.74 0.44
C GLN A 72 -14.13 1.80 -0.65
N LEU A 73 -12.88 2.14 -1.00
CA LEU A 73 -12.57 3.09 -2.07
C LEU A 73 -13.15 2.66 -3.42
N ARG A 74 -13.12 1.36 -3.75
CA ARG A 74 -13.74 0.84 -4.98
C ARG A 74 -15.26 1.01 -4.97
N ALA A 75 -15.92 0.80 -3.83
CA ALA A 75 -17.35 0.99 -3.70
C ALA A 75 -17.74 2.47 -3.88
N GLU A 76 -17.02 3.38 -3.20
CA GLU A 76 -17.21 4.83 -3.32
C GLU A 76 -17.00 5.31 -4.77
N LEU A 77 -15.95 4.82 -5.44
CA LEU A 77 -15.66 5.18 -6.83
C LEU A 77 -16.74 4.65 -7.79
N ALA A 78 -17.29 3.46 -7.54
CA ALA A 78 -18.39 2.91 -8.32
C ALA A 78 -19.71 3.71 -8.14
N GLU A 79 -19.99 4.18 -6.94
CA GLU A 79 -21.13 5.05 -6.66
C GLU A 79 -20.96 6.43 -7.31
N ALA A 80 -19.78 7.05 -7.15
CA ALA A 80 -19.47 8.33 -7.78
C ALA A 80 -19.61 8.28 -9.30
N LYS A 81 -19.14 7.19 -9.95
CA LYS A 81 -19.32 6.97 -11.39
C LYS A 81 -20.79 6.85 -11.79
N ARG A 82 -21.60 6.11 -11.02
CA ARG A 82 -23.04 5.99 -11.30
C ARG A 82 -23.75 7.34 -11.22
N ALA A 83 -23.46 8.14 -10.19
CA ALA A 83 -24.00 9.49 -10.06
C ALA A 83 -23.58 10.37 -11.25
N ASN A 84 -22.31 10.30 -11.65
CA ASN A 84 -21.79 11.06 -12.78
C ASN A 84 -22.48 10.68 -14.10
N ASP A 85 -22.75 9.39 -14.33
CA ASP A 85 -23.46 8.93 -15.52
C ASP A 85 -24.91 9.41 -15.55
N ILE A 86 -25.60 9.45 -14.42
CA ILE A 86 -26.96 10.01 -14.33
C ILE A 86 -26.93 11.50 -14.68
N LEU A 87 -26.00 12.25 -14.08
CA LEU A 87 -25.86 13.68 -14.34
C LEU A 87 -25.52 13.96 -15.81
N LYS A 88 -24.65 13.16 -16.43
CA LYS A 88 -24.34 13.25 -17.86
C LYS A 88 -25.54 12.95 -18.75
N LYS A 89 -26.36 11.96 -18.40
CA LYS A 89 -27.59 11.66 -19.14
C LYS A 89 -28.61 12.78 -19.01
N ALA A 90 -28.76 13.35 -17.81
CA ALA A 90 -29.63 14.49 -17.58
C ALA A 90 -29.15 15.72 -18.36
N SER A 91 -27.85 16.03 -18.32
CA SER A 91 -27.31 17.17 -19.07
C SER A 91 -27.45 16.99 -20.58
N ALA A 92 -27.24 15.77 -21.10
CA ALA A 92 -27.48 15.45 -22.51
C ALA A 92 -28.95 15.61 -22.90
N PHE A 93 -29.89 15.18 -22.04
CA PHE A 93 -31.32 15.36 -22.25
C PHE A 93 -31.71 16.85 -22.33
N PHE A 94 -31.26 17.65 -21.36
CA PHE A 94 -31.55 19.09 -21.35
C PHE A 94 -30.89 19.83 -22.51
N ALA A 95 -29.67 19.47 -22.88
CA ALA A 95 -29.00 20.04 -24.05
C ALA A 95 -29.76 19.74 -25.35
N ALA A 96 -30.28 18.52 -25.50
CA ALA A 96 -31.08 18.13 -26.67
C ALA A 96 -32.45 18.82 -26.73
N GLU A 97 -33.04 19.15 -25.57
CA GLU A 97 -34.30 19.91 -25.50
C GLU A 97 -34.11 21.39 -25.84
N LEU A 98 -32.98 21.99 -25.44
CA LEU A 98 -32.60 23.36 -25.82
C LEU A 98 -32.35 23.51 -27.33
N ASP A 99 -31.85 22.48 -27.99
CA ASP A 99 -31.52 22.50 -29.42
C ASP A 99 -32.74 22.25 -30.34
N ARG A 100 -33.93 22.02 -29.76
CA ARG A 100 -35.16 21.79 -30.51
C ARG A 100 -35.84 23.16 -30.80
N PRO A 101 -35.99 23.57 -32.06
CA PRO A 101 -36.64 24.84 -32.36
C PRO A 101 -38.11 24.76 -31.96
N HIS A 102 -38.54 25.66 -31.06
CA HIS A 102 -39.95 25.90 -30.81
C HIS A 102 -40.61 26.41 -32.11
N LYS A 103 -41.61 25.67 -32.60
CA LYS A 103 -42.57 26.17 -33.60
C LYS A 103 -43.65 27.00 -32.91
#